data_AF-A0A6B1A912-F1
#
_entry.id   AF-A0A6B1A912-F1
#
_cell.length_a   1.000
_cell.length_b   1.000
_cell.length_c   1.000
_cell.angle_alpha   90.00
_cell.angle_beta   90.00
_cell.angle_gamma   90.00
#
_symmetry.space_group_name_H-M   'P 1'
#
loop_
_entity.id
_entity.type
_entity.pdbx_description
1 polymer ?
#
loop_
_entity_poly.entity_id
_entity_poly.type
_entity_poly.pdbx_seq_one_letter_code
_entity_poly.pdbx_strand_id
1 'polypeptide(L)'
;MIQARAYDYRPTGARFPDDFPQRLERLRAASGLTWRRLARELGVGVRSLYRWRAGTRPDAAHMLAIVEFATERELLQCLLTGTDEGEADERQARLFGEDVWAGLCGGGAASDGAQDTRRAA
;
A
#
# COMPACT_ATOMS: atom_id res chain seq x y z
N MET A 1 15.56 -40.23 -7.15
CA MET A 1 14.22 -40.07 -7.77
C MET A 1 13.47 -39.03 -6.93
N ILE A 2 13.43 -37.76 -7.34
CA ILE A 2 12.78 -36.68 -6.57
C ILE A 2 11.32 -36.63 -7.02
N GLN A 3 10.39 -37.02 -6.15
CA GLN A 3 8.97 -36.84 -6.42
C GLN A 3 8.62 -35.36 -6.25
N ALA A 4 8.28 -34.69 -7.35
CA ALA A 4 7.73 -33.34 -7.31
C ALA A 4 6.33 -33.41 -6.70
N ARG A 5 6.16 -32.87 -5.48
CA ARG A 5 4.83 -32.58 -4.94
C ARG A 5 4.21 -31.50 -5.82
N ALA A 6 3.15 -31.85 -6.54
CA ALA A 6 2.30 -30.86 -7.17
C ALA A 6 1.64 -30.04 -6.05
N TYR A 7 2.14 -28.81 -5.84
CA TYR A 7 1.43 -27.84 -5.03
C TYR A 7 0.20 -27.42 -5.84
N ASP A 8 -1.00 -27.81 -5.40
CA ASP A 8 -2.27 -27.28 -5.92
C ASP A 8 -2.45 -25.84 -5.41
N TYR A 9 -1.55 -24.96 -5.84
CA TYR A 9 -1.68 -23.53 -5.61
C TYR A 9 -2.78 -23.03 -6.52
N ARG A 10 -3.98 -22.93 -5.95
CA ARG A 10 -5.07 -22.15 -6.54
C ARG A 10 -4.94 -20.72 -6.04
N PRO A 11 -4.47 -19.78 -6.87
CA PRO A 11 -4.51 -18.38 -6.48
C PRO A 11 -5.97 -18.00 -6.23
N THR A 12 -6.28 -17.66 -4.98
CA THR A 12 -7.52 -16.95 -4.66
C THR A 12 -7.40 -15.53 -5.19
N GLY A 13 -8.53 -14.83 -5.36
CA GLY A 13 -8.51 -13.42 -5.69
C GLY A 13 -7.66 -12.66 -4.67
N ALA A 14 -6.54 -12.09 -5.13
CA ALA A 14 -5.62 -11.38 -4.25
C ALA A 14 -6.35 -10.17 -3.64
N ARG A 15 -6.51 -10.17 -2.32
CA ARG A 15 -6.97 -8.99 -1.59
C ARG A 15 -5.77 -8.11 -1.32
N PHE A 16 -5.84 -6.88 -1.80
CA PHE A 16 -4.82 -5.89 -1.51
C PHE A 16 -5.08 -5.30 -0.12
N PRO A 17 -4.07 -5.20 0.75
CA PRO A 17 -4.25 -4.69 2.10
C PRO A 17 -4.67 -3.21 2.06
N ASP A 18 -5.71 -2.86 2.81
CA ASP A 18 -6.17 -1.47 2.92
C ASP A 18 -5.15 -0.59 3.67
N ASP A 19 -4.31 -1.21 4.52
CA ASP A 19 -3.21 -0.56 5.25
C ASP A 19 -1.88 -0.51 4.47
N PHE A 20 -1.92 -0.62 3.14
CA PHE A 20 -0.72 -0.55 2.30
C PHE A 20 0.09 0.75 2.43
N PRO A 21 -0.51 1.95 2.47
CA PRO A 21 0.23 3.18 2.73
C PRO A 21 1.10 3.13 3.99
N GLN A 22 0.58 2.50 5.04
CA GLN A 22 1.22 2.36 6.34
C GLN A 22 2.36 1.34 6.29
N ARG A 23 2.16 0.23 5.58
CA ARG A 23 3.22 -0.75 5.27
C ARG A 23 4.37 -0.10 4.50
N LEU A 24 4.05 0.75 3.52
CA LEU A 24 5.03 1.45 2.70
C LEU A 24 5.81 2.52 3.49
N GLU A 25 5.15 3.25 4.41
CA GLU A 25 5.82 4.17 5.33
C GLU A 25 6.76 3.41 6.28
N ARG A 26 6.34 2.26 6.82
CA ARG A 26 7.20 1.41 7.66
C ARG A 26 8.42 0.91 6.90
N LEU A 27 8.22 0.41 5.68
CA LEU A 27 9.32 0.00 4.80
C LEU A 27 10.33 1.14 4.58
N ARG A 28 9.82 2.33 4.27
CA ARG A 28 10.69 3.52 4.10
C ARG A 28 11.44 3.85 5.40
N ALA A 29 10.73 3.94 6.52
CA ALA A 29 11.33 4.28 7.81
C ALA A 29 12.43 3.29 8.21
N ALA A 30 12.15 1.99 8.09
CA ALA A 30 13.11 0.93 8.39
C ALA A 30 14.31 0.93 7.44
N SER A 31 14.12 1.32 6.17
CA SER A 31 15.21 1.45 5.21
C SER A 31 16.13 2.66 5.45
N GLY A 32 15.72 3.61 6.29
CA GLY A 32 16.43 4.89 6.51
C GLY A 32 16.44 5.82 5.30
N LEU A 33 15.59 5.57 4.29
CA LEU A 33 15.57 6.33 3.05
C LEU A 33 14.58 7.50 3.10
N THR A 34 14.88 8.54 2.34
CA THR A 34 13.88 9.54 1.97
C THR A 34 12.96 8.99 0.89
N TRP A 35 11.75 9.54 0.75
CA TRP A 35 10.81 9.13 -0.30
C TRP A 35 11.40 9.21 -1.71
N ARG A 36 12.14 10.28 -2.00
CA ARG A 36 12.80 10.45 -3.30
C ARG A 36 13.87 9.39 -3.54
N ARG A 37 14.61 9.00 -2.49
CA ARG A 37 15.62 7.95 -2.61
C ARG A 37 14.98 6.58 -2.76
N LEU A 38 13.95 6.27 -1.97
CA LEU A 38 13.18 5.03 -2.10
C LEU A 38 12.60 4.87 -3.51
N ALA A 39 12.04 5.94 -4.09
CA ALA A 39 11.55 5.92 -5.48
C ALA A 39 12.63 5.49 -6.48
N ARG A 40 13.83 6.06 -6.31
CA ARG A 40 14.98 5.72 -7.16
C ARG A 40 15.45 4.29 -6.96
N GLU A 41 15.53 3.80 -5.71
CA GLU A 41 15.92 2.40 -5.44
C GLU A 41 14.89 1.41 -5.99
N LEU A 42 13.60 1.76 -5.99
CA LEU A 42 12.53 0.95 -6.59
C LEU A 42 12.45 1.08 -8.12
N GLY A 43 13.19 2.02 -8.73
CA GLY A 43 13.10 2.29 -10.17
C GLY A 43 11.78 2.97 -10.61
N VAL A 44 11.09 3.68 -9.70
CA VAL A 44 9.75 4.25 -9.95
C VAL A 44 9.75 5.77 -9.84
N GLY A 45 8.78 6.39 -10.51
CA GLY A 45 8.54 7.82 -10.37
C GLY A 45 8.09 8.18 -8.95
N VAL A 46 8.61 9.30 -8.40
CA VAL A 46 8.21 9.79 -7.07
C VAL A 46 6.69 10.02 -6.99
N ARG A 47 6.07 10.45 -8.10
CA ARG A 47 4.61 10.65 -8.20
C ARG A 47 3.82 9.34 -8.03
N SER A 48 4.32 8.22 -8.55
CA SER A 48 3.72 6.89 -8.34
C SER A 48 3.72 6.54 -6.86
N LEU A 49 4.86 6.79 -6.19
CA LEU A 49 5.01 6.58 -4.76
C LEU A 49 4.03 7.42 -3.92
N TYR A 50 3.83 8.69 -4.28
CA TYR A 50 2.82 9.53 -3.62
C TYR A 50 1.40 9.01 -3.82
N ARG A 51 1.06 8.53 -5.03
CA ARG A 51 -0.24 7.90 -5.28
C ARG A 51 -0.46 6.64 -4.44
N TRP A 52 0.59 5.84 -4.26
CA TRP A 52 0.49 4.64 -3.43
C TRP A 52 0.29 4.95 -1.96
N ARG A 53 0.90 6.03 -1.47
CA ARG A 53 0.65 6.55 -0.13
C ARG A 53 -0.77 7.09 0.01
N ALA A 54 -1.33 7.66 -1.04
CA ALA A 54 -2.72 8.07 -1.10
C ALA A 54 -3.71 6.90 -1.27
N GLY A 55 -3.26 5.64 -1.19
CA GLY A 55 -4.12 4.46 -1.27
C GLY A 55 -4.31 3.89 -2.68
N THR A 56 -3.72 4.49 -3.71
CA THR A 56 -3.73 3.88 -5.05
C THR A 56 -2.91 2.59 -5.05
N ARG A 57 -3.44 1.52 -5.65
CA ARG A 57 -2.73 0.25 -5.70
C ARG A 57 -1.61 0.28 -6.75
N PRO A 58 -0.36 -0.11 -6.42
CA PRO A 58 0.65 -0.43 -7.42
C PRO A 58 0.18 -1.59 -8.32
N ASP A 59 0.59 -1.57 -9.58
CA ASP A 59 0.42 -2.73 -10.46
C ASP A 59 1.38 -3.88 -10.07
N ALA A 60 1.27 -5.00 -10.77
CA ALA A 60 2.05 -6.20 -10.48
C ALA A 60 3.56 -5.99 -10.60
N ALA A 61 4.03 -5.20 -11.58
CA ALA A 61 5.46 -4.96 -11.77
C ALA A 61 6.03 -4.09 -10.64
N HIS A 62 5.28 -3.06 -10.24
CA HIS A 62 5.64 -2.21 -9.11
C HIS A 62 5.59 -2.97 -7.77
N MET A 63 4.60 -3.85 -7.59
CA MET A 63 4.55 -4.72 -6.42
C MET A 63 5.75 -5.64 -6.34
N LEU A 64 6.18 -6.22 -7.47
CA LEU A 64 7.36 -7.06 -7.52
C LEU A 64 8.61 -6.28 -7.10
N ALA A 65 8.82 -5.07 -7.65
CA ALA A 65 9.95 -4.22 -7.27
C ALA A 65 9.98 -3.90 -5.76
N ILE A 66 8.81 -3.68 -5.16
CA ILE A 66 8.68 -3.45 -3.72
C ILE A 66 9.05 -4.70 -2.91
N VAL A 67 8.59 -5.88 -3.33
CA VAL A 67 8.88 -7.16 -2.67
C VAL A 67 10.35 -7.53 -2.81
N GLU A 68 10.96 -7.33 -3.99
CA GLU A 68 12.38 -7.56 -4.24
C GLU A 68 13.22 -6.67 -3.32
N PHE A 69 12.99 -5.36 -3.34
CA PHE A 69 13.69 -4.40 -2.47
C PHE A 69 13.57 -4.76 -0.98
N ALA A 70 12.36 -5.15 -0.53
CA ALA A 70 12.15 -5.52 0.86
C ALA A 70 12.85 -6.83 1.22
N THR A 71 12.86 -7.80 0.31
CA THR A 71 13.57 -9.08 0.49
C THR A 71 15.08 -8.86 0.60
N GLU A 72 15.66 -8.11 -0.33
CA GLU A 72 17.11 -7.82 -0.38
C GLU A 72 17.63 -7.10 0.86
N ARG A 73 16.74 -6.36 1.55
CA ARG A 73 17.08 -5.60 2.76
C ARG A 73 16.61 -6.25 4.05
N GLU A 74 16.05 -7.46 3.99
CA GLU A 74 15.49 -8.14 5.16
C GLU A 74 14.38 -7.31 5.87
N LEU A 75 13.58 -6.62 5.07
CA LEU A 75 12.48 -5.74 5.49
C LEU A 75 11.09 -6.26 5.09
N LEU A 76 10.99 -7.50 4.61
CA LEU A 76 9.74 -8.08 4.12
C LEU A 76 8.61 -8.04 5.16
N GLN A 77 8.95 -8.14 6.45
CA GLN A 77 8.03 -8.00 7.58
C GLN A 77 7.29 -6.66 7.59
N CYS A 78 7.89 -5.57 7.11
CA CYS A 78 7.24 -4.27 7.01
C CYS A 78 6.07 -4.27 6.02
N LEU A 79 6.13 -5.13 5.01
CA LEU A 79 5.07 -5.31 4.02
C LEU A 79 4.05 -6.36 4.42
N LEU A 80 4.44 -7.40 5.17
CA LEU A 80 3.55 -8.53 5.46
C LEU A 80 2.72 -8.34 6.74
N THR A 81 3.22 -7.59 7.72
CA THR A 81 2.51 -7.39 8.99
C THR A 81 1.52 -6.23 8.90
N GLY A 82 0.26 -6.46 9.23
CA GLY A 82 -0.71 -5.38 9.43
C GLY A 82 -0.39 -4.58 10.69
N THR A 83 -0.77 -3.30 10.70
CA THR A 83 -0.95 -2.58 11.97
C THR A 83 -2.41 -2.67 12.36
N ASP A 84 -2.70 -2.79 13.65
CA ASP A 84 -4.04 -2.54 14.16
C ASP A 84 -4.48 -1.13 13.72
N GLU A 85 -5.64 -1.07 13.10
CA GLU A 85 -6.16 0.02 12.29
C GLU A 85 -6.41 1.27 13.15
N GLY A 86 -5.56 2.32 13.03
CA GLY A 86 -5.89 3.61 13.65
C GLY A 86 -4.81 4.68 13.66
N GLU A 87 -3.54 4.33 13.84
CA GLU A 87 -2.55 5.33 14.27
C GLU A 87 -1.85 6.10 13.13
N ALA A 88 -1.81 5.52 11.92
CA ALA A 88 -0.94 6.03 10.86
C ALA A 88 -1.65 6.93 9.84
N ASP A 89 -2.98 6.80 9.68
CA ASP A 89 -3.78 7.69 8.82
C ASP A 89 -3.81 9.11 9.37
N GLU A 90 -4.04 9.24 10.68
CA GLU A 90 -4.04 10.53 11.40
C GLU A 90 -2.67 11.23 11.35
N ARG A 91 -1.57 10.46 11.32
CA ARG A 91 -0.20 10.98 11.23
C ARG A 91 0.16 11.49 9.84
N GLN A 92 -0.41 10.92 8.78
CA GLN A 92 -0.14 11.33 7.40
C GLN A 92 -0.91 12.58 6.99
N ALA A 93 -2.17 12.72 7.42
CA ALA A 93 -2.96 13.93 7.23
C ALA A 93 -2.26 15.16 7.85
N ARG A 94 -1.66 15.00 9.05
CA ARG A 94 -0.89 16.06 9.72
C ARG A 94 0.40 16.47 8.98
N LEU A 95 1.00 15.59 8.19
CA LEU A 95 2.29 15.85 7.53
C LEU A 95 2.17 16.61 6.21
N PHE A 96 1.07 16.45 5.48
CA PHE A 96 0.85 17.14 4.20
C PHE A 96 -0.05 18.37 4.34
N GLY A 97 -0.86 18.45 5.41
CA GLY A 97 -2.00 19.36 5.48
C GLY A 97 -3.18 18.76 4.73
N GLU A 98 -4.39 18.84 5.30
CA GLU A 98 -5.58 18.15 4.81
C GLU A 98 -5.91 18.47 3.34
N ASP A 99 -5.76 19.72 2.92
CA ASP A 99 -6.04 20.16 1.55
C ASP A 99 -5.04 19.60 0.51
N VAL A 100 -3.76 19.49 0.89
CA VAL A 100 -2.71 18.93 0.03
C VAL A 100 -2.85 17.43 -0.06
N TRP A 101 -3.18 16.78 1.07
CA TRP A 101 -3.47 15.36 1.12
C TRP A 101 -4.69 15.01 0.25
N ALA A 102 -5.79 15.75 0.40
CA ALA A 102 -6.99 15.58 -0.43
C ALA A 102 -6.72 15.80 -1.93
N GLY A 103 -5.89 16.79 -2.28
CA GLY A 103 -5.46 17.04 -3.65
C GLY A 103 -4.57 15.94 -4.25
N LEU A 104 -3.79 15.23 -3.44
CA LEU A 104 -2.96 14.09 -3.85
C LEU A 104 -3.77 12.77 -3.93
N CYS A 105 -4.79 12.62 -3.08
CA CYS A 105 -5.73 11.50 -3.04
C CYS A 105 -6.88 11.60 -4.06
N GLY A 106 -6.92 12.66 -4.86
CA GLY A 106 -8.01 12.95 -5.79
C GLY A 106 -8.30 11.85 -6.82
N GLY A 107 -9.33 11.05 -6.53
CA GLY A 107 -10.09 10.26 -7.50
C GLY A 107 -10.49 8.84 -7.06
N GLY A 108 -11.28 8.68 -6.00
CA GLY A 108 -12.05 7.43 -5.78
C GLY A 108 -12.04 6.82 -4.37
N ALA A 109 -12.27 7.61 -3.33
CA ALA A 109 -12.66 7.06 -2.03
C ALA A 109 -14.02 7.66 -1.63
N ALA A 110 -14.95 6.78 -1.28
CA ALA A 110 -16.30 7.02 -0.76
C ALA A 110 -17.40 7.39 -1.78
N SER A 111 -17.83 6.41 -2.57
CA SER A 111 -19.26 6.23 -2.82
C SER A 111 -19.56 4.76 -3.12
N ASP A 112 -19.80 3.96 -2.08
CA ASP A 112 -21.05 3.19 -2.00
C ASP A 112 -21.17 2.46 -0.66
N GLY A 113 -22.38 2.43 -0.09
CA GLY A 113 -22.74 1.39 0.88
C GLY A 113 -23.14 1.77 2.31
N ALA A 114 -23.75 2.93 2.55
CA ALA A 114 -24.73 3.15 3.63
C ALA A 114 -25.37 4.52 3.37
N GLN A 115 -26.65 4.68 3.05
CA GLN A 115 -27.77 4.35 3.93
C GLN A 115 -29.03 4.04 3.09
N ASP A 116 -29.53 2.81 3.24
CA ASP A 116 -30.95 2.53 3.26
C ASP A 116 -31.56 3.25 4.47
N THR A 117 -32.31 4.32 4.24
CA THR A 117 -33.53 4.64 5.02
C THR A 117 -34.37 5.69 4.29
N ARG A 118 -35.65 5.34 4.09
CA ARG A 118 -36.82 6.17 3.71
C ARG A 118 -36.99 6.50 2.21
N ARG A 119 -37.79 5.67 1.52
CA ARG A 119 -39.08 6.10 0.92
C ARG A 119 -39.91 4.91 0.43
N ALA A 120 -41.23 5.07 0.54
CA ALA A 120 -42.33 4.25 0.01
C ALA A 120 -42.83 3.10 0.92
N ALA A 121 -43.78 3.39 1.80
CA ALA A 121 -45.23 3.28 1.54
C ALA A 121 -45.99 3.60 2.84
#